data_AF-A0A7Y4XTU5-F1
#
_entry.id   AF-A0A7Y4XTU5-F1
#
_cell.length_a   1.000
_cell.length_b   1.000
_cell.length_c   1.000
_cell.angle_alpha   90.00
_cell.angle_beta   90.00
_cell.angle_gamma   90.00
#
_symmetry.space_group_name_H-M   'P 1'
#
loop_
_entity.id
_entity.type
_entity.pdbx_description
1 polymer ?
#
loop_
_entity_poly.entity_id
_entity_poly.type
_entity_poly.pdbx_seq_one_letter_code
_entity_poly.pdbx_strand_id
1 'polypeptide(L)' 'MKKKLRHFIFQELIFVADPDSFSDDDDLLAAGLNSIGIMRLIMYIETAFGVTLPDAEITVENLQTLNLLAQWIKGHQA' A
#
# COMPACT_ATOMS: atom_id res chain seq x y z
N MET A 1 3.52 3.29 -10.74
CA MET A 1 2.71 2.73 -9.64
C MET A 1 3.45 2.78 -8.31
N LYS A 2 4.48 1.95 -8.07
CA LYS A 2 5.19 1.89 -6.78
C LYS A 2 5.68 3.23 -6.23
N LYS A 3 6.25 4.12 -7.07
CA LYS A 3 6.65 5.47 -6.64
C LYS A 3 5.48 6.29 -6.05
N LYS A 4 4.29 6.20 -6.64
CA LYS A 4 3.08 6.87 -6.16
C LYS A 4 2.60 6.26 -4.83
N LEU A 5 2.62 4.93 -4.73
CA LEU A 5 2.28 4.20 -3.49
C LEU A 5 3.24 4.57 -2.35
N ARG A 6 4.55 4.47 -2.59
CA ARG A 6 5.60 4.85 -1.63
C ARG A 6 5.40 6.28 -1.15
N HIS A 7 5.18 7.22 -2.06
CA HIS A 7 4.94 8.60 -1.70
C HIS A 7 3.71 8.77 -0.81
N PHE A 8 2.56 8.19 -1.18
CA PHE A 8 1.35 8.30 -0.36
C PHE A 8 1.53 7.65 1.02
N ILE A 9 2.10 6.44 1.07
CA ILE A 9 2.29 5.70 2.32
C ILE A 9 3.16 6.49 3.30
N PHE A 10 4.32 6.97 2.88
CA PHE A 10 5.28 7.65 3.77
C PHE A 10 5.02 9.14 3.98
N GLN A 11 4.04 9.72 3.30
CA GLN A 11 3.58 11.09 3.57
C GLN A 11 2.32 11.11 4.43
N GLU A 12 1.42 10.15 4.24
CA GLU A 12 0.07 10.22 4.80
C GLU A 12 -0.23 9.14 5.84
N LEU A 13 0.48 8.01 5.83
CA LEU A 13 0.10 6.82 6.60
C LEU A 13 1.16 6.40 7.62
N ILE A 14 2.44 6.43 7.23
CA ILE A 14 3.57 5.94 8.03
C ILE A 14 4.60 7.05 8.19
N PHE A 15 5.04 7.29 9.43
CA PHE A 15 6.10 8.24 9.75
C PHE A 15 7.38 7.49 10.13
N VAL A 16 8.39 7.53 9.26
CA VAL A 16 9.73 7.00 9.50
C VAL A 16 10.78 8.10 9.33
N ALA A 17 11.92 7.96 10.01
CA ALA A 17 13.00 8.94 9.95
C ALA A 17 13.64 9.05 8.55
N ASP A 18 13.73 7.92 7.83
CA ASP A 18 14.25 7.86 6.46
C ASP A 18 13.36 6.94 5.60
N PRO A 19 12.43 7.49 4.80
CA PRO A 19 11.62 6.71 3.88
C PRO A 19 12.40 6.09 2.71
N ASP A 20 13.55 6.66 2.36
CA ASP A 20 14.36 6.19 1.22
C ASP A 20 15.16 4.94 1.58
N SER A 21 15.37 4.67 2.87
CA SER A 21 15.96 3.41 3.33
C SER A 21 15.02 2.21 3.25
N PHE A 22 13.73 2.42 2.96
CA PHE A 22 12.71 1.36 2.94
C PHE A 22 12.63 0.64 1.58
N SER A 23 12.94 -0.66 1.59
CA SER A 23 12.89 -1.53 0.43
C SER A 23 11.45 -1.81 -0.03
N ASP A 24 11.28 -2.27 -1.28
CA ASP A 24 9.97 -2.70 -1.77
C ASP A 24 9.45 -3.98 -1.08
N ASP A 25 10.32 -4.72 -0.38
CA ASP A 25 10.06 -5.98 0.33
C ASP A 25 9.97 -5.82 1.85
N ASP A 26 10.19 -4.61 2.37
CA ASP A 26 10.10 -4.37 3.81
C ASP A 26 8.63 -4.36 4.27
N ASP A 27 8.43 -4.72 5.54
CA ASP A 27 7.11 -4.88 6.15
C ASP A 27 6.49 -3.53 6.52
N LEU A 28 5.44 -3.15 5.79
CA LEU A 28 4.68 -1.92 5.98
C LEU A 28 3.89 -1.92 7.29
N LEU A 29 3.40 -3.08 7.73
CA LEU A 29 2.65 -3.21 8.99
C LEU A 29 3.59 -3.02 10.17
N ALA A 30 4.79 -3.62 10.12
CA ALA A 30 5.83 -3.42 11.11
C ALA A 30 6.32 -1.96 11.14
N ALA A 31 6.32 -1.27 10.00
CA ALA A 31 6.67 0.14 9.90
C ALA A 31 5.61 1.09 10.50
N GLY A 32 4.39 0.61 10.77
CA GLY A 32 3.34 1.38 11.43
C GLY A 32 2.05 1.54 10.63
N LEU A 33 1.89 0.84 9.50
CA LEU A 33 0.61 0.81 8.79
C LEU A 33 -0.47 0.17 9.66
N ASN A 34 -1.49 0.94 10.03
CA ASN A 34 -2.59 0.52 10.88
C ASN A 34 -3.90 0.34 10.09
N SER A 35 -4.97 -0.12 10.75
CA SER A 35 -6.27 -0.38 10.13
C SER A 35 -6.89 0.85 9.43
N ILE A 36 -6.75 2.04 10.00
CA ILE A 36 -7.21 3.29 9.39
C ILE A 36 -6.37 3.63 8.16
N GLY A 37 -5.06 3.41 8.26
CA GLY A 37 -4.12 3.59 7.17
C GLY A 37 -4.41 2.66 5.99
N ILE A 38 -4.75 1.40 6.26
CA ILE A 38 -5.17 0.42 5.24
C ILE A 38 -6.40 0.94 4.50
N MET A 39 -7.45 1.36 5.22
CA MET A 39 -8.67 1.89 4.56
C MET A 39 -8.36 3.11 3.68
N ARG A 40 -7.55 4.05 4.16
CA ARG A 40 -7.10 5.21 3.37
C ARG A 40 -6.27 4.81 2.17
N LEU A 41 -5.41 3.79 2.32
CA LEU A 41 -4.60 3.25 1.23
C LEU A 41 -5.47 2.63 0.14
N ILE A 42 -6.48 1.84 0.49
CA ILE A 42 -7.42 1.25 -0.48
C ILE A 42 -8.15 2.36 -1.24
N MET A 43 -8.75 3.33 -0.55
CA MET A 43 -9.45 4.45 -1.20
C MET A 43 -8.53 5.23 -2.16
N TYR A 44 -7.28 5.46 -1.76
CA TYR A 44 -6.28 6.09 -2.62
C TYR A 44 -5.98 5.24 -3.85
N ILE A 45 -5.77 3.94 -3.68
CA ILE A 45 -5.45 3.02 -4.77
C ILE A 45 -6.57 2.99 -5.81
N GLU A 46 -7.81 2.79 -5.37
CA GLU A 46 -8.96 2.72 -6.27
C GLU A 46 -9.12 4.01 -7.07
N THR A 47 -8.98 5.16 -6.41
CA THR A 47 -9.05 6.48 -7.04
C THR A 47 -7.87 6.74 -7.99
N ALA A 48 -6.64 6.44 -7.57
CA ALA A 48 -5.43 6.80 -8.29
C ALA A 48 -5.11 5.86 -9.46
N PHE A 49 -5.61 4.62 -9.42
CA PHE A 49 -5.33 3.61 -10.44
C PHE A 49 -6.58 3.10 -11.16
N GLY A 50 -7.78 3.53 -10.76
CA GLY A 50 -9.03 3.16 -11.44
C GLY A 50 -9.37 1.68 -11.30
N VAL A 51 -9.00 1.07 -10.17
CA VAL A 51 -9.28 -0.33 -9.84
C VAL A 51 -10.34 -0.43 -8.76
N THR A 52 -10.93 -1.60 -8.60
CA THR A 52 -11.77 -1.94 -7.45
C THR A 52 -11.12 -3.10 -6.71
N LEU A 53 -10.87 -2.92 -5.41
CA LEU A 53 -10.23 -3.93 -4.58
C LEU A 53 -11.28 -4.51 -3.60
N PRO A 54 -11.65 -5.80 -3.73
CA PRO A 54 -12.69 -6.38 -2.89
C PRO A 54 -12.27 -6.44 -1.41
N ASP A 55 -13.19 -6.11 -0.51
CA ASP A 55 -12.96 -6.18 0.95
C ASP A 55 -12.50 -7.57 1.42
N ALA A 56 -12.99 -8.63 0.76
CA ALA A 56 -12.63 -10.02 1.05
C ALA A 56 -11.15 -10.34 0.78
N GLU A 57 -10.47 -9.52 -0.02
CA GLU A 57 -9.05 -9.69 -0.38
C GLU A 57 -8.12 -8.77 0.43
N ILE A 58 -8.66 -7.95 1.33
CA ILE A 58 -7.90 -7.12 2.27
C ILE A 58 -7.28 -8.05 3.34
N THR A 59 -6.11 -8.60 3.02
CA THR A 59 -5.37 -9.53 3.86
C THR A 59 -3.95 -9.02 4.09
N VAL A 60 -3.31 -9.49 5.17
CA VAL A 60 -1.89 -9.20 5.44
C VAL A 60 -1.02 -9.59 4.24
N GLU A 61 -1.31 -10.72 3.61
CA GLU A 61 -0.55 -11.25 2.46
C GLU A 61 -0.58 -10.33 1.24
N ASN A 62 -1.62 -9.50 1.06
CA ASN A 62 -1.70 -8.52 -0.03
C ASN A 62 -1.13 -7.13 0.36
N LEU A 63 -1.02 -6.84 1.65
CA LEU A 63 -0.71 -5.51 2.18
C LEU A 63 0.68 -5.38 2.80
N GLN A 64 1.34 -6.51 3.11
CA GLN A 64 2.56 -6.52 3.93
C GLN A 64 3.71 -5.73 3.30
N THR A 65 3.86 -5.76 1.98
CA THR A 65 4.98 -5.09 1.30
C THR A 65 4.49 -4.28 0.10
N LEU A 66 5.31 -3.32 -0.34
CA LEU A 66 5.03 -2.56 -1.57
C LEU A 66 4.97 -3.46 -2.82
N ASN A 67 5.73 -4.56 -2.84
CA ASN A 67 5.68 -5.55 -3.90
C ASN A 67 4.34 -6.28 -3.96
N LEU A 68 3.84 -6.75 -2.81
CA LEU A 68 2.56 -7.47 -2.72
C LEU A 68 1.40 -6.55 -3.11
N LEU A 69 1.39 -5.32 -2.59
CA LEU A 69 0.41 -4.29 -2.99
C LEU A 69 0.43 -4.05 -4.50
N ALA A 70 1.62 -3.85 -5.07
CA ALA A 70 1.78 -3.64 -6.50
C ALA A 70 1.25 -4.82 -7.34
N GLN A 71 1.50 -6.05 -6.90
CA GLN A 71 1.02 -7.25 -7.57
C GLN A 71 -0.50 -7.36 -7.49
N TRP A 72 -1.07 -7.14 -6.30
CA TRP A 72 -2.51 -7.20 -6.07
C TRP A 72 -3.26 -6.16 -6.92
N ILE A 73 -2.76 -4.92 -6.97
CA ILE A 73 -3.31 -3.86 -7.83
C ILE A 73 -3.27 -4.27 -9.29
N LYS A 74 -2.13 -4.77 -9.79
CA LYS A 74 -1.99 -5.19 -11.19
C LYS A 74 -2.96 -6.31 -11.58
N GLY A 75 -3.28 -7.21 -10.65
CA GLY A 75 -4.28 -8.27 -10.88
C GLY A 75 -5.70 -7.73 -11.13
N HIS A 76 -5.97 -6.49 -10.72
CA HIS A 76 -7.26 -5.81 -10.84
C HIS A 76 -7.26 -4.66 -11.85
N GLN A 77 -6.14 -4.42 -12.53
CA GLN A 77 -6.07 -3.47 -13.64
C GLN A 77 -6.55 -4.16 -14.91
N ALA A 78 -7.53 -3.55 -15.59
CA ALA A 78 -8.05 -3.98 -16.89
C ALA A 78 -7.05 -3.71 -18.03
#